data_AF-A0A352SAI1-F1
#
_entry.id   AF-A0A352SAI1-F1
#
_cell.length_a   1.000
_cell.length_b   1.000
_cell.length_c   1.000
_cell.angle_alpha   90.00
_cell.angle_beta   90.00
_cell.angle_gamma   90.00
#
_symmetry.space_group_name_H-M   'P 1'
#
loop_
_entity.id
_entity.type
_entity.pdbx_description
1 polymer ?
#
loop_
_entity_poly.entity_id
_entity_poly.type
_entity_poly.pdbx_seq_one_letter_code
_entity_poly.pdbx_strand_id
1 'polypeptide(L)'
;MRLKIGLAAILALAATQVMANPDQAIRDALKTMNFNVPVKAVSESPVAGLYSVELESGRVLYASADGKYFVQGSLIEVNDGKPRNLTSIAEARNIGAVINGLPQQELIV
;
A
#
# COMPACT_ATOMS: atom_id res chain seq x y z
N MET A 1 -30.87 32.92 48.08
CA MET A 1 -30.19 31.63 47.82
C MET A 1 -30.63 31.12 46.45
N ARG A 2 -29.82 31.36 45.40
CA ARG A 2 -30.17 30.98 44.02
C ARG A 2 -29.16 29.99 43.46
N LEU A 3 -29.71 28.92 42.91
CA LEU A 3 -29.23 28.13 41.77
C LEU A 3 -27.88 27.40 41.93
N LYS A 4 -27.94 26.11 42.27
CA LYS A 4 -26.85 25.14 42.12
C LYS A 4 -27.37 23.91 41.37
N ILE A 5 -27.65 24.00 40.07
CA ILE A 5 -27.85 22.81 39.24
C ILE A 5 -27.28 23.08 37.85
N GLY A 6 -26.35 22.21 37.43
CA GLY A 6 -26.09 21.93 36.03
C GLY A 6 -24.95 22.71 35.40
N LEU A 7 -23.72 22.20 35.53
CA LEU A 7 -22.75 22.33 34.44
C LEU A 7 -22.35 20.93 34.01
N ALA A 8 -23.05 20.49 32.97
CA ALA A 8 -22.89 19.20 32.32
C ALA A 8 -21.45 19.05 31.81
N ALA A 9 -20.85 17.90 32.11
CA ALA A 9 -19.60 17.45 31.57
C ALA A 9 -19.72 17.28 30.05
N ILE A 10 -19.10 18.19 29.28
CA ILE A 10 -18.77 17.93 27.88
C ILE A 10 -17.42 17.24 27.88
N LEU A 11 -17.43 15.93 28.09
CA LEU A 11 -16.29 15.08 27.81
C LEU A 11 -16.21 14.97 26.28
N ALA A 12 -15.48 15.89 25.64
CA ALA A 12 -15.19 15.81 24.23
C ALA A 12 -14.40 14.51 23.99
N LEU A 13 -15.08 13.52 23.43
CA LEU A 13 -14.51 12.25 23.02
C LEU A 13 -13.59 12.52 21.82
N ALA A 14 -12.36 12.95 22.09
CA ALA A 14 -11.28 12.91 21.11
C ALA A 14 -10.96 11.44 20.87
N ALA A 15 -11.78 10.77 20.07
CA ALA A 15 -11.42 9.51 19.46
C ALA A 15 -10.25 9.82 18.53
N THR A 16 -9.02 9.68 19.03
CA THR A 16 -7.85 9.57 18.17
C THR A 16 -8.13 8.38 17.27
N GLN A 17 -8.53 8.64 16.03
CA GLN A 17 -8.57 7.59 15.03
C GLN A 17 -7.14 7.09 14.94
N VAL A 18 -6.91 5.89 15.47
CA VAL A 18 -5.68 5.15 15.24
C VAL A 18 -5.65 4.94 13.74
N MET A 19 -4.98 5.84 13.02
CA MET A 19 -4.71 5.65 11.62
C MET A 19 -3.82 4.42 11.58
N ALA A 20 -4.39 3.29 11.16
CA ALA A 20 -3.64 2.07 10.98
C ALA A 20 -2.46 2.39 10.05
N ASN A 21 -1.28 1.86 10.37
CA ASN A 21 -0.14 1.95 9.47
C ASN A 21 -0.57 1.40 8.10
N PRO A 22 -0.46 2.17 7.01
CA PRO A 22 -0.90 1.72 5.68
C PRO A 22 -0.34 0.36 5.28
N ASP A 23 0.92 0.08 5.60
CA ASP A 23 1.53 -1.24 5.36
C ASP A 23 0.73 -2.35 6.06
N GLN A 24 0.42 -2.18 7.34
CA GLN A 24 -0.31 -3.17 8.12
C GLN A 24 -1.75 -3.35 7.59
N ALA A 25 -2.47 -2.25 7.34
CA ALA A 25 -3.84 -2.29 6.84
C ALA A 25 -3.94 -3.03 5.49
N ILE A 26 -3.01 -2.74 4.57
CA ILE A 26 -2.92 -3.39 3.27
C ILE A 26 -2.60 -4.87 3.41
N ARG A 27 -1.62 -5.24 4.25
CA ARG A 27 -1.26 -6.65 4.48
C ARG A 27 -2.42 -7.44 5.08
N ASP A 28 -3.12 -6.87 6.04
CA ASP A 28 -4.25 -7.55 6.69
C ASP A 28 -5.45 -7.71 5.74
N ALA A 29 -5.70 -6.72 4.87
CA ALA A 29 -6.69 -6.85 3.79
C ALA A 29 -6.33 -7.97 2.80
N LEU A 30 -5.06 -8.04 2.36
CA LEU A 30 -4.60 -9.10 1.45
C LEU A 30 -4.74 -10.50 2.06
N LYS A 31 -4.39 -10.65 3.36
CA LYS A 31 -4.62 -11.90 4.10
C LYS A 31 -6.10 -12.29 4.13
N THR A 32 -6.98 -11.33 4.40
CA THR A 32 -8.44 -11.53 4.47
C THR A 32 -9.01 -11.99 3.13
N MET A 33 -8.45 -11.53 2.01
CA MET A 33 -8.84 -11.95 0.66
C MET A 33 -8.21 -13.28 0.21
N ASN A 34 -7.48 -13.99 1.08
CA ASN A 34 -6.69 -15.18 0.73
C ASN A 34 -5.71 -14.94 -0.43
N PHE A 35 -5.18 -13.72 -0.55
CA PHE A 35 -4.19 -13.39 -1.56
C PHE A 35 -2.84 -14.00 -1.19
N ASN A 36 -2.50 -15.14 -1.80
CA ASN A 36 -1.38 -15.99 -1.39
C ASN A 36 0.00 -15.54 -1.92
N VAL A 37 0.12 -14.35 -2.50
CA VAL A 37 1.41 -13.82 -2.94
C VAL A 37 1.98 -12.92 -1.84
N PRO A 38 3.17 -13.23 -1.29
CA PRO A 38 3.76 -12.44 -0.22
C PRO A 38 4.06 -11.00 -0.66
N VAL A 39 3.81 -10.06 0.24
CA VAL A 39 4.15 -8.64 0.06
C VAL A 39 5.58 -8.40 0.51
N LYS A 40 6.43 -7.98 -0.43
CA LYS A 40 7.80 -7.59 -0.18
C LYS A 40 7.87 -6.23 0.51
N ALA A 41 7.18 -5.23 -0.03
CA ALA A 41 7.21 -3.87 0.50
C ALA A 41 5.93 -3.10 0.18
N VAL A 42 5.57 -2.14 1.04
CA VAL A 42 4.53 -1.14 0.80
C VAL A 42 5.16 0.25 0.90
N SER A 43 4.95 1.09 -0.10
CA SER A 43 5.50 2.44 -0.18
C SER A 43 4.51 3.42 -0.78
N GLU A 44 4.69 4.72 -0.54
CA GLU A 44 3.85 5.74 -1.17
C GLU A 44 4.11 5.80 -2.67
N SER A 45 3.05 5.94 -3.46
CA SER A 45 3.18 6.29 -4.88
C SER A 45 3.18 7.82 -5.06
N PRO A 46 3.59 8.32 -6.23
CA PRO A 46 3.43 9.75 -6.56
C PRO A 46 1.97 10.25 -6.58
N VAL A 47 0.98 9.34 -6.55
CA VAL A 47 -0.44 9.68 -6.47
C VAL A 47 -0.88 9.66 -5.00
N ALA A 48 -1.31 10.81 -4.49
CA ALA A 48 -1.74 10.95 -3.11
C ALA A 48 -2.87 9.95 -2.75
N GLY A 49 -2.70 9.28 -1.61
CA GLY A 49 -3.65 8.26 -1.11
C GLY A 49 -3.53 6.89 -1.78
N LEU A 50 -2.65 6.73 -2.78
CA LEU A 50 -2.37 5.48 -3.45
C LEU A 50 -0.98 4.98 -3.07
N TYR A 51 -0.91 3.74 -2.58
CA TYR A 51 0.32 3.06 -2.17
C TYR A 51 0.72 2.03 -3.22
N SER A 52 2.01 1.95 -3.50
CA SER A 52 2.63 0.88 -4.27
C SER A 52 2.89 -0.31 -3.36
N VAL A 53 2.43 -1.48 -3.77
CA VAL A 53 2.58 -2.73 -3.04
C VAL A 53 3.39 -3.67 -3.92
N GLU A 54 4.66 -3.85 -3.55
CA GLU A 54 5.59 -4.74 -4.24
C GLU A 54 5.44 -6.16 -3.70
N LEU A 55 5.27 -7.11 -4.60
CA LEU A 55 5.19 -8.53 -4.28
C LEU A 55 6.57 -9.19 -4.37
N GLU A 56 6.75 -10.31 -3.67
CA GLU A 56 7.99 -11.11 -3.76
C GLU A 56 8.23 -11.66 -5.17
N SER A 57 7.17 -11.82 -5.98
CA SER A 57 7.29 -12.15 -7.41
C SER A 57 7.90 -11.03 -8.28
N GLY A 58 8.16 -9.87 -7.68
CA GLY A 58 8.63 -8.66 -8.35
C GLY A 58 7.53 -7.86 -9.06
N ARG A 59 6.29 -8.33 -9.01
CA ARG A 59 5.11 -7.63 -9.52
C ARG A 59 4.70 -6.48 -8.60
N VAL A 60 3.96 -5.51 -9.15
CA VAL A 60 3.44 -4.38 -8.39
C VAL A 60 1.92 -4.29 -8.54
N LEU A 61 1.23 -4.05 -7.43
CA LEU A 61 -0.18 -3.65 -7.38
C LEU A 61 -0.30 -2.36 -6.55
N TYR A 62 -1.47 -1.73 -6.60
CA TYR A 62 -1.72 -0.51 -5.84
C TYR A 62 -2.87 -0.69 -4.86
N ALA A 63 -2.82 0.05 -3.76
CA ALA A 63 -3.86 0.01 -2.74
C ALA A 63 -4.14 1.38 -2.11
N SER A 64 -5.34 1.59 -1.59
CA SER A 64 -5.63 2.70 -0.69
C SER A 64 -4.93 2.50 0.66
N ALA A 65 -4.63 3.59 1.36
CA ALA A 65 -3.96 3.56 2.67
C ALA A 65 -4.67 2.66 3.71
N ASP A 66 -5.99 2.58 3.64
CA ASP A 66 -6.82 1.79 4.54
C ASP A 66 -7.03 0.33 4.08
N GLY A 67 -6.40 -0.09 2.98
CA GLY A 67 -6.49 -1.44 2.43
C GLY A 67 -7.86 -1.81 1.88
N LYS A 68 -8.80 -0.86 1.72
CA LYS A 68 -10.16 -1.16 1.23
C LYS A 68 -10.26 -1.29 -0.28
N TYR A 69 -9.36 -0.63 -1.02
CA TYR A 69 -9.38 -0.62 -2.48
C TYR A 69 -8.03 -1.08 -3.00
N PHE A 70 -8.07 -1.96 -3.98
CA PHE A 70 -6.90 -2.43 -4.71
C PHE A 70 -7.07 -2.12 -6.20
N VAL A 71 -5.99 -1.69 -6.84
CA VAL A 71 -5.95 -1.39 -8.27
C VAL A 71 -4.84 -2.21 -8.92
N GLN A 72 -5.22 -2.95 -9.96
CA GLN A 72 -4.30 -3.71 -10.79
C GLN A 72 -4.14 -2.98 -12.13
N GLY A 73 -2.90 -2.68 -12.51
CA GLY A 73 -2.61 -1.96 -13.75
C GLY A 73 -1.28 -1.24 -13.67
N SER A 74 -1.09 -0.26 -14.56
CA SER A 74 0.12 0.56 -14.60
C SER A 74 -0.14 2.00 -14.18
N LEU A 75 0.75 2.54 -13.36
CA LEU A 75 0.84 3.96 -13.07
C LEU A 75 1.71 4.64 -14.14
N ILE A 76 1.06 5.41 -15.00
CA ILE A 76 1.71 6.19 -16.05
C ILE A 76 1.84 7.64 -15.59
N GLU A 77 3.08 8.08 -15.42
CA GLU A 77 3.41 9.48 -15.19
C GLU A 77 3.41 10.24 -16.52
N VAL A 78 2.81 11.43 -16.55
CA VAL A 78 2.99 12.38 -17.66
C VAL A 78 4.18 13.27 -17.31
N ASN A 79 5.34 12.94 -17.87
CA ASN A 79 6.60 13.66 -17.63
C ASN A 79 6.95 14.51 -18.86
N ASP A 80 6.76 15.82 -18.76
CA ASP A 80 6.99 16.78 -19.86
C ASP A 80 6.24 16.40 -21.15
N GLY A 81 4.98 15.99 -21.00
CA GLY A 81 4.13 15.55 -22.12
C GLY A 81 4.46 14.16 -22.67
N LYS A 82 5.41 13.43 -22.07
CA LYS A 82 5.77 12.05 -22.45
C LYS A 82 5.31 11.05 -21.39
N PRO A 83 4.71 9.91 -21.76
CA PRO A 83 4.31 8.90 -20.81
C PRO A 83 5.53 8.14 -20.26
N ARG A 84 5.59 7.96 -18.94
CA ARG A 84 6.56 7.09 -18.25
C ARG A 84 5.81 6.06 -17.43
N ASN A 85 5.99 4.78 -17.75
CA ASN A 85 5.36 3.70 -17.00
C ASN A 85 6.18 3.37 -15.74
N LEU A 86 5.77 3.93 -14.61
CA LEU A 86 6.47 3.75 -13.34
C LEU A 86 6.39 2.31 -12.84
N THR A 87 5.26 1.64 -13.10
CA THR A 87 5.06 0.22 -12.74
C THR A 87 6.05 -0.67 -13.49
N SER A 88 6.14 -0.53 -14.82
CA SER A 88 7.07 -1.35 -15.61
C SER A 88 8.53 -1.14 -15.23
N ILE A 89 8.91 0.10 -14.87
CA ILE A 89 10.26 0.40 -14.40
C ILE A 89 10.53 -0.31 -13.06
N ALA A 90 9.58 -0.28 -12.12
CA ALA A 90 9.69 -0.96 -10.83
C ALA A 90 9.70 -2.49 -11.00
N GLU A 91 8.78 -3.05 -11.78
CA GLU A 91 8.69 -4.49 -12.03
C GLU A 91 9.93 -5.04 -12.74
N ALA A 92 10.46 -4.35 -13.75
CA ALA A 92 11.68 -4.77 -14.43
C ALA A 92 12.89 -4.86 -13.48
N ARG A 93 13.03 -3.87 -12.58
CA ARG A 93 14.05 -3.88 -11.53
C ARG A 93 13.84 -5.04 -10.56
N ASN A 94 12.61 -5.21 -10.09
CA ASN A 94 12.28 -6.18 -9.05
C ASN A 94 12.40 -7.61 -9.56
N ILE A 95 11.89 -7.91 -10.75
CA ILE A 95 11.99 -9.22 -11.39
C ILE A 95 13.46 -9.56 -11.68
N GLY A 96 14.25 -8.60 -12.16
CA GLY A 96 15.69 -8.80 -12.34
C GLY A 96 16.39 -9.17 -11.02
N ALA A 97 16.02 -8.53 -9.91
CA ALA A 97 16.54 -8.86 -8.60
C ALA A 97 16.10 -10.26 -8.12
N VAL A 98 14.85 -10.67 -8.40
CA VAL A 98 14.35 -12.01 -8.10
C VAL A 98 15.14 -13.05 -8.89
N ILE A 99 15.28 -12.90 -10.21
CA ILE A 99 15.99 -13.83 -11.09
C ILE A 99 17.46 -13.98 -10.66
N ASN A 100 18.15 -12.87 -10.39
CA ASN A 100 19.55 -12.90 -9.96
C ASN A 100 19.75 -13.53 -8.58
N GLY A 101 18.70 -13.64 -7.77
CA GLY A 101 18.73 -14.30 -6.47
C GLY A 101 18.47 -15.80 -6.53
N LEU A 102 18.06 -16.35 -7.67
CA LEU A 102 17.76 -17.78 -7.81
C LEU A 102 19.05 -18.61 -7.95
N PRO A 103 19.10 -19.82 -7.35
CA PRO A 103 20.16 -20.79 -7.63
C PRO A 103 20.20 -21.15 -9.12
N GLN A 104 21.39 -21.31 -9.70
CA GLN A 104 21.52 -21.67 -11.11
C GLN A 104 20.80 -22.98 -11.49
N GLN A 105 20.62 -23.89 -10.53
CA GLN A 105 19.94 -25.17 -10.73
C GLN A 105 18.43 -25.02 -10.94
N GLU A 106 17.84 -23.87 -10.58
CA GLU A 106 16.42 -23.57 -10.76
C GLU A 106 16.14 -22.84 -12.09
N LEU A 107 17.19 -22.35 -12.76
CA LEU A 107 17.06 -21.67 -14.04
C LEU A 107 16.95 -22.70 -15.18
N ILE A 108 15.89 -22.58 -15.98
CA ILE A 108 15.75 -23.32 -17.23
C ILE A 108 16.29 -22.42 -18.34
N VAL A 109 17.42 -22.80 -18.94
CA VAL A 109 18.14 -22.04 -19.98
C VAL A 109 18.07 -22.79 -21.30
#